data_AF-A0A8T0RDZ0-F1
#
_entry.id   AF-A0A8T0RDZ0-F1
#
_cell.length_a   1.000
_cell.length_b   1.000
_cell.length_c   1.000
_cell.angle_alpha   90.00
_cell.angle_beta   90.00
_cell.angle_gamma   90.00
#
_symmetry.space_group_name_H-M   'P 1'
#
loop_
_entity.id
_entity.type
_entity.pdbx_description
1 polymer ?
#
loop_
_entity_poly.entity_id
_entity_poly.type
_entity_poly.pdbx_seq_one_letter_code
_entity_poly.pdbx_strand_id
1 'polypeptide(L)'
;MLGGEHLHVRCCAYILYILVQDGMRIIHSAIQKIHELLKHIDSSPSRLQVFNAIANGKGLASRFGIYLYIPTRWNSTYKMIREALLYKAVLNTYATKFVEVGPSEEVSMEGGLTNDLLE
;
A
#
# COMPACT_ATOMS: atom_id res chain seq x y z
N MET A 1 8.82 51.21 1.64
CA MET A 1 9.91 50.26 1.37
C MET A 1 9.74 49.08 2.32
N LEU A 2 9.25 47.92 1.87
CA LEU A 2 9.21 46.72 2.71
C LEU A 2 10.63 46.12 2.73
N GLY A 3 11.39 46.48 3.76
CA GLY A 3 12.79 46.09 3.93
C GLY A 3 12.98 44.60 4.20
N GLY A 4 13.94 44.00 3.49
CA GLY A 4 14.77 42.84 3.86
C GLY A 4 14.12 41.55 4.38
N GLU A 5 13.33 41.61 5.46
CA GLU A 5 12.87 40.46 6.24
C GLU A 5 11.92 39.56 5.45
N HIS A 6 11.02 40.14 4.65
CA HIS A 6 10.12 39.36 3.79
C HIS A 6 10.84 38.67 2.62
N LEU A 7 12.05 39.14 2.25
CA LEU A 7 12.87 38.51 1.21
C LEU A 7 13.47 37.20 1.72
N HIS A 8 13.94 37.19 2.98
CA HIS A 8 14.46 35.99 3.64
C HIS A 8 13.39 34.90 3.87
N VAL A 9 12.18 35.30 4.29
CA VAL A 9 11.08 34.33 4.46
C VAL A 9 10.70 33.69 3.11
N ARG A 10 10.64 34.49 2.04
CA ARG A 10 10.36 33.99 0.67
C ARG A 10 11.45 33.07 0.16
N CYS A 11 12.74 33.39 0.38
CA CYS A 11 13.82 32.53 -0.06
C CYS A 11 13.84 31.20 0.71
N CYS A 12 13.62 31.21 2.03
CA CYS A 12 13.53 29.98 2.83
C CYS A 12 12.34 29.12 2.40
N ALA A 13 11.16 29.71 2.20
CA ALA A 13 9.99 28.98 1.70
C ALA A 13 10.24 28.39 0.30
N TYR A 14 10.93 29.12 -0.57
CA TYR A 14 11.29 28.65 -1.91
C TYR A 14 12.30 27.49 -1.87
N ILE A 15 13.32 27.57 -1.03
CA ILE A 15 14.27 26.47 -0.81
C ILE A 15 13.54 25.24 -0.27
N LEU A 16 12.67 25.41 0.72
CA LEU A 16 11.85 24.32 1.25
C LEU A 16 10.96 23.70 0.17
N TYR A 17 10.33 24.52 -0.67
CA TYR A 17 9.51 24.04 -1.79
C TYR A 17 10.33 23.20 -2.77
N ILE A 18 11.54 23.65 -3.15
CA ILE A 18 12.43 22.88 -4.04
C ILE A 18 12.83 21.55 -3.40
N LEU A 19 13.26 21.56 -2.13
CA LEU A 19 13.67 20.35 -1.41
C LEU A 19 12.53 19.34 -1.31
N VAL A 20 11.32 19.82 -0.99
CA VAL A 20 10.13 18.98 -0.93
C VAL A 20 9.80 18.43 -2.32
N GLN A 21 9.80 19.25 -3.38
CA GLN A 21 9.49 18.78 -4.72
C GLN A 21 10.48 17.72 -5.24
N ASP A 22 11.78 17.92 -5.00
CA ASP A 22 12.78 16.93 -5.42
C ASP A 22 12.67 15.63 -4.61
N GLY A 23 12.47 15.73 -3.30
CA GLY A 23 12.17 14.56 -2.46
C GLY A 23 10.90 13.83 -2.92
N MET A 24 9.84 14.58 -3.24
CA MET A 24 8.58 14.06 -3.75
C MET A 24 8.76 13.26 -5.02
N ARG A 25 9.55 13.77 -5.97
CA ARG A 25 9.85 13.09 -7.24
C ARG A 25 10.46 11.70 -7.02
N ILE A 26 11.31 11.54 -6.01
CA ILE A 26 11.96 10.27 -5.69
C ILE A 26 10.96 9.32 -5.03
N ILE A 27 10.24 9.79 -4.00
CA ILE A 27 9.38 8.92 -3.18
C ILE A 27 8.04 8.60 -3.83
N HIS A 28 7.56 9.41 -4.78
CA HIS A 28 6.24 9.22 -5.40
C HIS A 28 6.10 7.83 -6.00
N SER A 29 7.13 7.35 -6.71
CA SER A 29 7.13 6.02 -7.32
C SER A 29 6.99 4.89 -6.27
N ALA A 30 7.66 5.02 -5.12
CA ALA A 30 7.57 4.06 -4.04
C ALA A 30 6.19 4.07 -3.37
N ILE A 31 5.62 5.26 -3.15
CA ILE A 31 4.27 5.43 -2.60
C ILE A 31 3.24 4.76 -3.53
N GLN A 32 3.35 4.96 -4.84
CA GLN A 32 2.45 4.33 -5.82
C GLN A 32 2.58 2.81 -5.83
N LYS A 33 3.80 2.27 -5.76
CA LYS A 33 4.00 0.80 -5.70
C LYS A 33 3.39 0.17 -4.45
N ILE A 34 3.60 0.79 -3.29
CA ILE A 34 2.99 0.35 -2.03
C ILE A 34 1.47 0.40 -2.17
N HIS A 35 0.94 1.50 -2.69
CA HIS A 35 -0.48 1.68 -2.91
C HIS A 35 -1.07 0.57 -3.80
N GLU A 36 -0.52 0.33 -4.98
CA GLU A 36 -1.06 -0.69 -5.90
C GLU A 36 -0.97 -2.10 -5.29
N LEU A 37 0.08 -2.41 -4.52
CA LEU A 37 0.17 -3.68 -3.80
C LEU A 37 -0.94 -3.83 -2.75
N LEU A 38 -1.17 -2.81 -1.92
CA LEU A 38 -2.20 -2.87 -0.88
C LEU A 38 -3.59 -2.96 -1.50
N LYS A 39 -3.85 -2.18 -2.56
CA LYS A 39 -5.08 -2.25 -3.35
C LYS A 39 -5.30 -3.63 -3.96
N HIS A 40 -4.24 -4.26 -4.49
CA HIS A 40 -4.32 -5.62 -5.00
C HIS A 40 -4.72 -6.61 -3.91
N ILE A 41 -4.10 -6.54 -2.73
CA ILE A 41 -4.44 -7.42 -1.60
C ILE A 41 -5.89 -7.21 -1.15
N ASP A 42 -6.33 -5.96 -1.04
CA ASP A 42 -7.66 -5.59 -0.52
C ASP A 42 -8.80 -5.84 -1.54
N SER A 43 -8.47 -6.00 -2.83
CA SER A 43 -9.47 -6.18 -3.89
C SER A 43 -10.18 -7.55 -3.90
N SER A 44 -9.76 -8.52 -3.08
CA SER A 44 -10.49 -9.78 -2.89
C SER A 44 -10.32 -10.32 -1.47
N PRO A 45 -11.39 -10.84 -0.83
CA PRO A 45 -11.29 -11.55 0.44
C PRO A 45 -10.28 -12.70 0.44
N SER A 46 -10.15 -13.42 -0.68
CA SER A 46 -9.18 -14.53 -0.78
C SER A 46 -7.73 -14.06 -0.71
N ARG A 47 -7.40 -12.94 -1.37
CA ARG A 47 -6.06 -12.32 -1.31
C ARG A 47 -5.76 -11.80 0.08
N LEU A 48 -6.75 -11.18 0.73
CA LEU A 48 -6.63 -10.72 2.11
C LEU A 48 -6.41 -11.87 3.09
N GLN A 49 -7.09 -13.01 2.90
CA GLN A 49 -6.85 -14.21 3.71
C GLN A 49 -5.42 -14.73 3.56
N VAL A 50 -4.90 -14.79 2.33
CA VAL A 50 -3.49 -15.19 2.09
C VAL A 50 -2.52 -14.23 2.78
N PHE A 51 -2.74 -12.92 2.67
CA PHE A 51 -1.95 -11.93 3.39
C PHE A 51 -1.99 -12.16 4.91
N ASN A 52 -3.18 -12.40 5.48
CA ASN A 52 -3.35 -12.68 6.90
C ASN A 52 -2.67 -13.98 7.34
N ALA A 53 -2.68 -15.02 6.51
CA ALA A 53 -1.94 -16.25 6.78
C ALA A 53 -0.42 -15.99 6.88
N ILE A 54 0.13 -15.18 5.98
CA ILE A 54 1.54 -14.77 6.03
C ILE A 54 1.81 -13.89 7.27
N ALA A 55 0.91 -12.98 7.60
CA ALA A 55 1.02 -12.11 8.78
C ALA A 55 1.05 -12.91 10.07
N ASN A 56 0.12 -13.84 10.26
CA ASN A 56 0.05 -14.73 11.42
C ASN A 56 1.33 -15.59 11.53
N GLY A 57 1.84 -16.10 10.41
CA GLY A 57 3.10 -16.85 10.37
C GLY A 57 4.34 -16.03 10.75
N LYS A 58 4.25 -14.70 10.74
CA LYS A 58 5.28 -13.77 11.22
C LYS A 58 4.95 -13.14 12.58
N GLY A 59 3.91 -13.63 13.27
CA GLY A 59 3.48 -13.12 14.58
C GLY A 59 2.80 -11.74 14.54
N LEU A 60 2.30 -11.31 13.38
CA LEU A 60 1.56 -10.06 13.22
C LEU A 60 0.05 -10.31 13.22
N ALA A 61 -0.70 -9.33 13.74
CA ALA A 61 -2.16 -9.41 13.78
C ALA A 61 -2.77 -9.44 12.37
N SER A 62 -3.83 -10.24 12.22
CA SER A 62 -4.65 -10.26 11.00
C SER A 62 -5.43 -8.95 10.83
N ARG A 63 -5.78 -8.64 9.58
CA ARG A 63 -6.48 -7.42 9.17
C ARG A 63 -7.81 -7.75 8.49
N PHE A 64 -8.83 -6.95 8.80
CA PHE A 64 -10.15 -7.03 8.15
C PHE A 64 -10.20 -6.22 6.84
N GLY A 65 -9.22 -5.34 6.64
CA GLY A 65 -9.02 -4.53 5.44
C GLY A 65 -7.71 -3.77 5.58
N ILE A 66 -7.02 -3.54 4.47
CA ILE A 66 -5.67 -2.98 4.49
C ILE A 66 -5.67 -1.50 4.13
N TYR A 67 -6.76 -0.97 3.56
CA TYR A 67 -6.63 0.26 2.80
C TYR A 67 -7.83 1.23 2.84
N LEU A 68 -7.51 2.48 3.16
CA LEU A 68 -8.32 3.67 2.87
C LEU A 68 -7.37 4.79 2.46
N TYR A 69 -6.81 4.72 1.24
CA TYR A 69 -5.97 5.80 0.70
C TYR A 69 -6.79 6.75 -0.17
N ILE A 70 -6.55 8.03 0.04
CA ILE A 70 -7.06 9.11 -0.77
C ILE A 70 -5.83 9.90 -1.24
N PRO A 71 -5.43 9.81 -2.53
CA PRO A 71 -4.16 10.35 -3.02
C PRO A 71 -3.98 11.85 -2.76
N THR A 72 -5.08 12.59 -2.67
CA THR A 72 -5.10 14.04 -2.42
C THR A 72 -4.99 14.40 -0.95
N ARG A 73 -4.97 13.42 -0.02
CA ARG A 73 -4.92 13.65 1.43
C ARG A 73 -3.68 13.03 2.05
N TRP A 74 -2.71 13.87 2.37
CA TRP A 74 -1.44 13.48 3.02
C TRP A 74 -1.59 12.61 4.28
N ASN A 75 -2.59 12.85 5.12
CA ASN A 75 -2.85 12.04 6.32
C ASN A 75 -3.16 10.57 5.98
N SER A 76 -3.82 10.34 4.84
CA SER A 76 -4.18 9.02 4.36
C SER A 76 -2.94 8.30 3.79
N THR A 77 -2.11 9.00 3.02
CA THR A 77 -0.79 8.52 2.57
C THR A 77 0.12 8.17 3.74
N TYR A 78 0.20 9.02 4.77
CA TYR A 78 0.99 8.76 5.97
C TYR A 78 0.54 7.50 6.69
N LYS A 79 -0.77 7.33 6.92
CA LYS A 79 -1.31 6.12 7.55
C LYS A 79 -0.99 4.87 6.73
N MET A 80 -1.17 4.93 5.40
CA MET A 80 -0.83 3.83 4.49
C MET A 80 0.64 3.43 4.60
N ILE A 81 1.57 4.40 4.54
CA ILE A 81 3.01 4.13 4.65
C ILE A 81 3.36 3.56 6.02
N ARG A 82 2.80 4.11 7.09
CA ARG A 82 3.05 3.62 8.47
C ARG A 82 2.63 2.16 8.63
N GLU A 83 1.47 1.79 8.11
CA GLU A 83 1.01 0.40 8.14
C GLU A 83 1.84 -0.50 7.22
N ALA A 84 2.19 -0.02 6.02
CA ALA A 84 3.05 -0.76 5.10
C ALA A 84 4.43 -1.05 5.71
N LEU A 85 4.97 -0.13 6.53
CA LEU A 85 6.20 -0.34 7.27
C LEU A 85 6.05 -1.40 8.37
N LEU A 86 4.93 -1.39 9.10
CA LEU A 86 4.63 -2.41 10.12
C LEU A 86 4.57 -3.82 9.50
N TYR A 87 3.95 -3.94 8.32
CA TYR A 87 3.79 -5.21 7.59
C TYR A 87 4.88 -5.43 6.53
N LYS A 88 6.00 -4.70 6.55
CA LYS A 88 7.03 -4.74 5.48
C LYS A 88 7.47 -6.15 5.11
N ALA A 89 7.77 -6.99 6.11
CA ALA A 89 8.20 -8.36 5.86
C ALA A 89 7.10 -9.24 5.24
N VAL A 90 5.84 -9.00 5.61
CA VAL A 90 4.66 -9.69 5.05
C VAL A 90 4.45 -9.24 3.61
N LEU A 91 4.44 -7.94 3.36
CA LEU A 91 4.27 -7.36 2.03
C LEU A 91 5.36 -7.81 1.06
N ASN A 92 6.62 -7.86 1.50
CA ASN A 92 7.71 -8.41 0.69
C ASN A 92 7.48 -9.89 0.36
N THR A 93 7.10 -10.70 1.35
CA THR A 93 6.83 -12.14 1.14
C THR A 93 5.63 -12.36 0.20
N TYR A 94 4.59 -11.52 0.33
CA TYR A 94 3.42 -11.56 -0.55
C TYR A 94 3.82 -11.17 -1.98
N ALA A 95 4.55 -10.06 -2.16
CA ALA A 95 4.98 -9.60 -3.48
C ALA A 95 5.84 -10.63 -4.22
N THR A 96 6.80 -11.26 -3.54
CA THR A 96 7.63 -12.32 -4.15
C THR A 96 6.83 -13.55 -4.57
N LYS A 97 5.70 -13.84 -3.89
CA LYS A 97 4.87 -15.01 -4.19
C LYS A 97 3.82 -14.77 -5.27
N PHE A 98 3.33 -13.54 -5.40
CA PHE A 98 2.10 -13.24 -6.16
C PHE A 98 2.22 -12.08 -7.16
N VAL A 99 3.33 -11.33 -7.17
CA VAL A 99 3.50 -10.14 -8.04
C VAL A 99 4.63 -10.32 -9.05
N GLU A 100 5.64 -11.17 -8.78
CA GLU A 100 6.67 -11.52 -9.78
C GLU A 100 6.21 -12.56 -10.80
N VAL A 101 5.12 -13.29 -10.51
CA VAL A 101 4.36 -14.03 -11.51
C VAL A 101 3.26 -13.10 -11.98
N GLY A 102 3.43 -12.51 -13.17
CA GLY A 102 2.46 -11.59 -13.76
C GLY A 102 1.06 -12.21 -13.87
N PRO A 103 -0.01 -11.41 -14.03
CA PRO A 103 -1.35 -11.92 -14.20
C PRO A 103 -1.48 -12.50 -15.61
N SER A 104 -1.08 -13.76 -15.75
CA SER A 104 -1.47 -14.61 -16.87
C SER A 104 -2.45 -15.63 -16.31
N GLU A 105 -3.72 -15.25 -16.48
CA GLU A 105 -4.87 -16.15 -16.63
C GLU A 105 -5.41 -16.88 -15.38
N GLU A 106 -6.72 -17.06 -15.47
CA GLU A 106 -7.65 -17.55 -14.48
C GLU A 106 -7.38 -19.02 -14.14
N VAL A 107 -7.53 -19.37 -12.86
CA VAL A 107 -7.94 -20.74 -12.50
C VAL A 107 -9.22 -20.62 -11.68
N SER A 108 -10.32 -20.80 -12.41
CA SER A 108 -11.63 -21.15 -11.93
C SER A 108 -11.55 -22.20 -10.82
N MET A 109 -12.18 -21.93 -9.68
CA MET A 109 -12.69 -23.00 -8.83
C MET A 109 -14.20 -23.05 -9.03
N GLU A 110 -14.63 -23.77 -10.07
CA GLU A 110 -15.91 -24.48 -10.00
C GLU A 110 -15.72 -25.63 -9.01
N GLY A 111 -16.06 -25.39 -7.75
CA GLY A 111 -16.27 -26.43 -6.77
C GLY A 111 -17.70 -26.94 -6.92
N GLY A 112 -17.87 -28.03 -7.65
CA GLY A 112 -19.15 -28.72 -7.78
C GLY A 112 -19.72 -29.11 -6.41
N LEU A 113 -20.96 -28.70 -6.16
CA LEU A 113 -21.79 -29.29 -5.13
C LEU A 113 -22.53 -30.46 -5.80
N THR A 114 -21.90 -31.64 -5.85
CA THR A 114 -22.63 -32.88 -6.05
C THR A 114 -23.47 -33.11 -4.80
N ASN A 115 -24.78 -33.02 -4.96
CA ASN A 115 -25.73 -33.69 -4.08
C ASN A 115 -25.28 -35.14 -3.92
N ASP A 116 -25.10 -35.57 -2.68
CA ASP A 116 -25.63 -36.83 -2.15
C ASP A 116 -25.19 -36.98 -0.67
N LEU A 117 -26.08 -37.61 0.11
CA LEU A 117 -26.00 -37.94 1.55
C LEU A 117 -26.57 -36.87 2.49
N LEU A 118 -27.90 -36.87 2.63
CA LEU A 118 -28.55 -37.23 3.90
C LEU A 118 -29.94 -37.83 3.59
N GLU A 119 -30.15 -39.08 4.07
CA GLU A 119 -31.46 -39.54 4.54
C GLU A 119 -32.07 -38.54 5.54
#